data_AF-I7APZ5-F1
#
_entry.id   AF-I7APZ5-F1
#
_cell.length_a   1.000
_cell.length_b   1.000
_cell.length_c   1.000
_cell.angle_alpha   90.00
_cell.angle_beta   90.00
_cell.angle_gamma   90.00
#
_symmetry.space_group_name_H-M   'P 1'
#
loop_
_entity.id
_entity.type
_entity.pdbx_description
1 polymer ?
#
loop_
_entity_poly.entity_id
_entity_poly.type
_entity_poly.pdbx_seq_one_letter_code
_entity_poly.pdbx_strand_id
1 'polypeptide(L)'
;MIIRMVSTPNILGAEVISDVQRAYTIKLEKRYVLKFTNGEVTLKAFKELFLLDKEILFYVVNFEFFLYKMSLFKHYRIEFVTYPDGVKDERIERYKSVEKGISGEWSSRGVDLSFTPDVFASISSSLLSPELYLSELNLSGVIYKTLVKKLEYKNLKRQAREVIETHMNAEDEFDEEFDKHLKSLVFTGVVKMKDGLFYRWN
;
A
#
# COMPACT_ATOMS: atom_id res chain seq x y z
N MET A 1 9.81 11.61 3.94
CA MET A 1 9.43 10.75 5.07
C MET A 1 8.82 9.44 4.57
N ILE A 2 9.09 8.33 5.27
CA ILE A 2 8.60 6.98 4.96
C ILE A 2 7.77 6.51 6.15
N ILE A 3 6.57 5.99 5.88
CA ILE A 3 5.68 5.37 6.85
C ILE A 3 5.87 3.85 6.74
N ARG A 4 6.30 3.20 7.81
CA ARG A 4 6.53 1.74 7.82
C ARG A 4 5.35 1.01 8.43
N MET A 5 4.73 0.13 7.67
CA MET A 5 3.72 -0.82 8.12
C MET A 5 4.42 -2.06 8.63
N VAL A 6 4.31 -2.33 9.93
CA VAL A 6 5.00 -3.44 10.58
C VAL A 6 4.08 -4.64 10.74
N SER A 7 4.65 -5.84 10.60
CA SER A 7 3.90 -7.11 10.71
C SER A 7 3.40 -7.42 12.13
N THR A 8 3.97 -6.79 13.14
CA THR A 8 3.66 -7.03 14.57
C THR A 8 3.82 -5.74 15.38
N PRO A 9 2.98 -5.51 16.40
CA PRO A 9 3.21 -4.42 17.35
C PRO A 9 4.38 -4.70 18.30
N ASN A 10 4.83 -5.95 18.43
CA ASN A 10 5.81 -6.40 19.42
C ASN A 10 7.25 -6.24 18.92
N ILE A 11 7.68 -5.01 18.63
CA ILE A 11 9.03 -4.73 18.17
C ILE A 11 9.94 -4.48 19.38
N LEU A 12 11.05 -5.22 19.46
CA LEU A 12 12.02 -5.07 20.56
C LEU A 12 12.51 -3.62 20.66
N GLY A 13 12.40 -3.05 21.86
CA GLY A 13 12.84 -1.68 22.14
C GLY A 13 11.89 -0.58 21.64
N ALA A 14 10.71 -0.93 21.11
CA ALA A 14 9.68 0.03 20.75
C ALA A 14 8.49 -0.02 21.72
N GLU A 15 7.96 1.15 22.08
CA GLU A 15 6.74 1.26 22.86
C GLU A 15 5.51 1.29 21.97
N VAL A 16 4.43 0.62 22.41
CA VAL A 16 3.19 0.58 21.65
C VAL A 16 2.26 1.70 22.10
N ILE A 17 1.88 2.56 21.15
CA ILE A 17 0.78 3.51 21.32
C ILE A 17 -0.43 2.95 20.58
N SER A 18 -1.58 2.90 21.22
CA SER A 18 -2.81 2.33 20.64
C SER A 18 -4.03 3.18 20.94
N ASP A 19 -5.05 3.07 20.09
CA ASP A 19 -6.29 3.84 20.27
C ASP A 19 -7.11 3.45 21.51
N VAL A 20 -6.76 2.37 22.21
CA VAL A 20 -7.38 2.02 23.50
C VAL A 20 -6.79 2.82 24.67
N GLN A 21 -5.64 3.49 24.49
CA GLN A 21 -5.02 4.32 25.52
C GLN A 21 -5.68 5.69 25.57
N ARG A 22 -5.95 6.20 26.79
CA ARG A 22 -6.52 7.55 26.96
C ARG A 22 -5.49 8.67 26.77
N ALA A 23 -4.22 8.39 27.07
CA ALA A 23 -3.14 9.36 27.00
C ALA A 23 -1.83 8.67 26.60
N TYR A 24 -0.95 9.42 25.93
CA TYR A 24 0.41 9.01 25.60
C TYR A 24 1.37 10.19 25.81
N THR A 25 2.66 9.90 25.90
CA THR A 25 3.70 10.92 25.94
C THR A 25 4.86 10.46 25.08
N ILE A 26 5.21 11.26 24.08
CA ILE A 26 6.33 10.97 23.18
C ILE A 26 7.62 11.46 23.81
N LYS A 27 8.60 10.57 23.88
CA LYS A 27 9.98 10.84 24.32
C LYS A 27 10.92 10.75 23.13
N LEU A 28 11.95 11.60 23.12
CA LEU A 28 12.86 11.75 21.98
C LEU A 28 13.75 10.52 21.79
N GLU A 29 14.15 9.87 22.86
CA GLU A 29 15.04 8.70 22.87
C GLU A 29 14.33 7.37 22.56
N LYS A 30 12.99 7.35 22.58
CA LYS A 30 12.20 6.12 22.41
C LYS A 30 11.72 5.91 21.00
N ARG A 31 11.62 4.63 20.60
CA ARG A 31 10.99 4.19 19.35
C ARG A 31 9.54 3.81 19.64
N TYR A 32 8.64 4.03 18.68
CA TYR A 32 7.21 3.81 18.88
C TYR A 32 6.60 2.98 17.75
N VAL A 33 5.65 2.12 18.11
CA VAL A 33 4.74 1.45 17.16
C VAL A 33 3.32 1.93 17.43
N LEU A 34 2.69 2.48 16.40
CA LEU A 34 1.31 2.94 16.44
C LEU A 34 0.39 1.77 16.04
N LYS A 35 -0.27 1.15 17.02
CA LYS A 35 -1.27 0.11 16.80
C LYS A 35 -2.61 0.78 16.46
N PHE A 36 -2.84 0.92 15.16
CA PHE A 36 -3.99 1.64 14.61
C PHE A 36 -5.24 0.77 14.61
N THR A 37 -6.33 1.28 15.19
CA THR A 37 -7.66 0.67 15.10
C THR A 37 -8.71 1.65 14.60
N ASN A 38 -8.93 2.77 15.28
CA ASN A 38 -9.91 3.80 14.92
C ASN A 38 -9.27 5.15 14.52
N GLY A 39 -8.01 5.37 14.91
CA GLY A 39 -7.24 6.58 14.63
C GLY A 39 -7.38 7.74 15.63
N GLU A 40 -8.17 7.61 16.71
CA GLU A 40 -8.43 8.74 17.63
C GLU A 40 -7.17 9.22 18.37
N VAL A 41 -6.29 8.28 18.71
CA VAL A 41 -5.08 8.52 19.52
C VAL A 41 -3.85 8.41 18.62
N THR A 42 -3.80 7.36 17.82
CA THR A 42 -2.66 7.05 16.94
C THR A 42 -2.43 8.11 15.88
N LEU A 43 -3.47 8.79 15.35
CA LEU A 43 -3.27 9.90 14.40
C LEU A 43 -2.70 11.16 15.06
N LYS A 44 -2.99 11.40 16.34
CA LYS A 44 -2.40 12.52 17.09
C LYS A 44 -0.93 12.23 17.36
N ALA A 45 -0.62 11.02 17.84
CA ALA A 45 0.75 10.58 18.06
C ALA A 45 1.57 10.59 16.76
N PHE A 46 0.96 10.16 15.66
CA PHE A 46 1.55 10.24 14.33
C PHE A 46 1.95 11.67 13.95
N LYS A 47 1.06 12.66 14.13
CA LYS A 47 1.35 14.07 13.79
C LYS A 47 2.51 14.62 14.62
N GLU A 48 2.58 14.28 15.90
CA GLU A 48 3.69 14.67 16.77
C GLU A 48 5.01 14.02 16.31
N LEU A 49 5.03 12.71 16.06
CA LEU A 49 6.21 12.01 15.54
C LEU A 49 6.65 12.54 14.18
N PHE A 50 5.68 12.89 13.33
CA PHE A 50 5.89 13.49 12.01
C PHE A 50 6.60 14.85 12.12
N LEU A 51 6.12 15.73 13.02
CA LEU A 51 6.72 17.05 13.22
C LEU A 51 8.13 16.97 13.83
N LEU A 52 8.43 15.89 14.56
CA LEU A 52 9.74 15.61 15.12
C LEU A 52 10.69 14.90 14.13
N ASP A 53 10.27 14.67 12.88
CA ASP A 53 10.99 13.90 11.85
C ASP A 53 11.49 12.53 12.36
N LYS A 54 10.71 11.88 13.23
CA LYS A 54 11.03 10.55 13.75
C LYS A 54 10.55 9.46 12.80
N GLU A 55 11.16 8.28 12.92
CA GLU A 55 10.65 7.08 12.26
C GLU A 55 9.22 6.78 12.72
N ILE A 56 8.36 6.42 11.77
CA ILE A 56 6.95 6.12 12.00
C ILE A 56 6.69 4.67 11.66
N LEU A 57 6.35 3.88 12.68
CA LEU A 57 5.95 2.48 12.56
C LEU A 57 4.46 2.37 12.88
N PHE A 58 3.70 1.75 11.98
CA PHE A 58 2.29 1.46 12.17
C PHE A 58 2.05 -0.05 12.12
N TYR A 59 1.33 -0.57 13.11
CA TYR A 59 0.70 -1.87 12.99
C TYR A 59 -0.78 -1.67 12.62
N VAL A 60 -1.20 -2.20 11.47
CA VAL A 60 -2.53 -1.96 10.89
C VAL A 60 -3.21 -3.28 10.58
N VAL A 61 -4.42 -3.48 11.11
CA VAL A 61 -5.23 -4.68 10.84
C VAL A 61 -6.17 -4.46 9.64
N ASN A 62 -6.61 -3.21 9.40
CA ASN A 62 -7.45 -2.84 8.26
C ASN A 62 -6.78 -1.73 7.45
N PHE A 63 -6.11 -2.11 6.36
CA PHE A 63 -5.31 -1.20 5.53
C PHE A 63 -6.17 -0.18 4.77
N GLU A 64 -7.34 -0.58 4.27
CA GLU A 64 -8.24 0.32 3.55
C GLU A 64 -8.74 1.45 4.45
N PHE A 65 -9.20 1.09 5.66
CA PHE A 65 -9.64 2.08 6.64
C PHE A 65 -8.49 3.01 7.07
N PHE A 66 -7.29 2.47 7.23
CA PHE A 66 -6.08 3.27 7.48
C PHE A 66 -5.83 4.28 6.36
N LEU A 67 -5.83 3.85 5.09
CA LEU A 67 -5.61 4.74 3.94
C LEU A 67 -6.65 5.85 3.87
N TYR A 68 -7.91 5.53 4.14
CA TYR A 68 -8.99 6.53 4.21
C TYR A 68 -8.71 7.59 5.27
N LYS A 69 -8.35 7.18 6.49
CA LYS A 69 -8.02 8.10 7.61
C LYS A 69 -6.73 8.89 7.38
N MET A 70 -5.80 8.32 6.61
CA MET A 70 -4.49 8.91 6.29
C MET A 70 -4.46 9.59 4.92
N SER A 71 -5.63 9.90 4.34
CA SER A 71 -5.76 10.49 3.00
C SER A 71 -4.94 11.76 2.77
N LEU A 72 -4.73 12.59 3.79
CA LEU A 72 -3.86 13.78 3.72
C LEU A 72 -2.37 13.43 3.54
N PHE A 73 -1.97 12.24 3.97
CA PHE A 73 -0.60 11.73 3.95
C PHE A 73 -0.37 10.68 2.85
N LYS A 74 -1.35 10.48 1.95
CA LYS A 74 -1.29 9.47 0.86
C LYS A 74 -0.11 9.61 -0.10
N HIS A 75 0.51 10.79 -0.13
CA HIS A 75 1.68 11.07 -0.98
C HIS A 75 2.99 10.53 -0.39
N TYR A 76 3.04 10.26 0.92
CA TYR A 76 4.21 9.67 1.57
C TYR A 76 4.41 8.22 1.15
N ARG A 77 5.66 7.74 1.24
CA ARG A 77 5.99 6.34 0.96
C ARG A 77 5.45 5.46 2.08
N ILE A 78 4.76 4.39 1.73
CA ILE A 78 4.43 3.31 2.64
C ILE A 78 5.34 2.12 2.32
N GLU A 79 6.01 1.57 3.34
CA GLU A 79 6.83 0.36 3.24
C GLU A 79 6.27 -0.70 4.18
N PHE A 80 6.12 -1.94 3.72
CA PHE A 80 5.81 -3.07 4.59
C PHE A 80 7.10 -3.68 5.12
N VAL A 81 7.22 -3.80 6.44
CA VAL A 81 8.42 -4.28 7.13
C VAL A 81 8.05 -5.44 8.05
N THR A 82 8.59 -6.61 7.75
CA THR A 82 8.39 -7.80 8.60
C THR A 82 9.39 -7.78 9.76
N TYR A 83 8.88 -7.88 10.98
CA TYR A 83 9.69 -8.08 12.17
C TYR A 83 9.50 -9.50 12.71
N PRO A 84 10.57 -10.17 13.16
CA PRO A 84 10.46 -11.42 13.89
C PRO A 84 9.83 -11.13 15.25
N ASP A 85 8.63 -11.63 15.49
CA ASP A 85 7.91 -11.36 16.75
C ASP A 85 8.14 -12.44 17.82
N GLY A 86 8.89 -13.49 17.49
CA GLY A 86 9.24 -14.59 18.39
C GLY A 86 8.04 -15.48 18.77
N VAL A 87 6.80 -15.04 18.52
CA VAL A 87 5.60 -15.85 18.67
C VAL A 87 5.47 -16.74 17.45
N LYS A 88 5.40 -18.06 17.69
CA LYS A 88 4.99 -18.99 16.64
C LYS A 88 3.55 -18.66 16.25
N ASP A 89 3.36 -18.17 15.03
CA ASP A 89 2.02 -18.00 14.48
C ASP A 89 1.40 -19.39 14.21
N GLU A 90 0.48 -19.80 15.08
CA GLU A 90 -0.22 -21.08 14.95
C GLU A 90 -0.96 -21.23 13.61
N ARG A 91 -1.37 -20.12 12.99
CA ARG A 91 -2.01 -20.14 11.67
C ARG A 91 -1.02 -20.51 10.58
N ILE A 92 0.20 -19.96 10.65
CA ILE A 92 1.29 -20.31 9.73
C ILE A 92 1.65 -21.78 9.91
N GLU A 93 1.81 -22.27 11.14
CA GLU A 93 2.15 -23.67 11.40
C GLU A 93 1.04 -24.65 10.96
N ARG A 94 -0.23 -24.27 11.16
CA ARG A 94 -1.37 -25.03 10.64
C ARG A 94 -1.37 -25.05 9.11
N TYR A 95 -1.11 -23.91 8.46
CA TYR A 95 -1.01 -23.82 7.00
C TYR A 95 0.09 -24.74 6.46
N LYS A 96 1.29 -24.68 7.05
CA LYS A 96 2.42 -25.57 6.68
C LYS A 96 2.04 -27.04 6.81
N SER A 97 1.29 -27.40 7.85
CA SER A 97 0.83 -28.78 8.08
C SER A 97 -0.16 -29.24 7.01
N VAL A 98 -1.09 -28.37 6.61
CA VAL A 98 -2.06 -28.64 5.53
C VAL A 98 -1.35 -28.77 4.18
N GLU A 99 -0.46 -27.85 3.85
CA GLU A 99 0.30 -27.88 2.59
C GLU A 99 1.12 -29.17 2.47
N LYS A 100 1.89 -29.53 3.52
CA LYS A 100 2.59 -30.82 3.57
C LYS A 100 1.67 -32.02 3.38
N GLY A 101 0.45 -31.95 3.91
CA GLY A 101 -0.55 -33.00 3.74
C GLY A 101 -1.06 -33.14 2.30
N ILE A 102 -1.00 -32.08 1.50
CA ILE A 102 -1.47 -32.07 0.10
C ILE A 102 -0.32 -32.39 -0.87
N SER A 103 0.81 -31.71 -0.75
CA SER A 103 1.94 -31.81 -1.69
C SER A 103 3.04 -32.77 -1.25
N GLY A 104 2.98 -33.32 -0.04
CA GLY A 104 4.05 -34.15 0.55
C GLY A 104 5.29 -33.37 0.99
N GLU A 105 5.51 -32.20 0.41
CA GLU A 105 6.59 -31.27 0.74
C GLU A 105 6.05 -29.91 1.15
N TRP A 106 6.82 -29.19 1.97
CA TRP A 106 6.53 -27.79 2.33
C TRP A 106 7.29 -26.83 1.41
N SER A 107 6.62 -25.77 0.97
CA SER A 107 7.21 -24.65 0.26
C SER A 107 7.06 -23.37 1.07
N SER A 108 8.14 -22.61 1.25
CA SER A 108 8.07 -21.31 1.92
C SER A 108 7.19 -20.31 1.16
N ARG A 109 7.09 -20.47 -0.16
CA ARG A 109 6.36 -19.55 -1.05
C ARG A 109 4.88 -19.42 -0.72
N GLY A 110 4.22 -20.51 -0.29
CA GLY A 110 2.81 -20.47 0.09
C GLY A 110 2.55 -19.63 1.34
N VAL A 111 3.47 -19.70 2.30
CA VAL A 111 3.44 -18.86 3.51
C VAL A 111 3.70 -17.40 3.13
N ASP A 112 4.71 -17.15 2.30
CA ASP A 112 5.07 -15.78 1.90
C ASP A 112 3.90 -15.07 1.21
N LEU A 113 3.20 -15.76 0.30
CA LEU A 113 2.03 -15.22 -0.39
C LEU A 113 0.82 -15.02 0.53
N SER A 114 0.60 -15.92 1.49
CA SER A 114 -0.62 -15.94 2.30
C SER A 114 -0.54 -15.05 3.53
N PHE A 115 0.66 -14.87 4.10
CA PHE A 115 0.87 -14.20 5.39
C PHE A 115 1.75 -12.96 5.30
N THR A 116 2.56 -12.83 4.25
CA THR A 116 3.40 -11.65 4.01
C THR A 116 3.30 -11.17 2.56
N PRO A 117 2.10 -10.92 2.03
CA PRO A 117 1.95 -10.53 0.64
C PRO A 117 2.59 -9.17 0.38
N ASP A 118 3.43 -9.09 -0.65
CA ASP A 118 3.81 -7.79 -1.22
C ASP A 118 2.65 -7.26 -2.08
N VAL A 119 1.76 -6.53 -1.42
CA VAL A 119 0.55 -5.97 -2.03
C VAL A 119 0.91 -5.02 -3.18
N PHE A 120 1.93 -4.17 -3.01
CA PHE A 120 2.29 -3.20 -4.05
C PHE A 120 2.97 -3.88 -5.24
N ALA A 121 3.83 -4.87 -5.00
CA ALA A 121 4.39 -5.67 -6.10
C ALA A 121 3.28 -6.41 -6.84
N SER A 122 2.29 -6.97 -6.12
CA SER A 122 1.15 -7.68 -6.72
C SER A 122 0.25 -6.76 -7.56
N ILE A 123 -0.04 -5.55 -7.08
CA ILE A 123 -0.79 -4.55 -7.86
C ILE A 123 0.02 -4.15 -9.09
N SER A 124 1.32 -3.89 -8.93
CA SER A 124 2.20 -3.49 -10.03
C SER A 124 2.29 -4.57 -11.11
N SER A 125 2.46 -5.84 -10.72
CA SER A 125 2.46 -6.97 -11.68
C SER A 125 1.11 -7.13 -12.35
N SER A 126 -0.01 -6.95 -11.65
CA SER A 126 -1.34 -7.00 -12.28
C SER A 126 -1.58 -5.88 -13.30
N LEU A 127 -1.02 -4.68 -13.07
CA LEU A 127 -1.14 -3.54 -13.98
C LEU A 127 -0.20 -3.67 -15.19
N LEU A 128 0.95 -4.35 -15.03
CA LEU A 128 1.94 -4.58 -16.09
C LEU A 128 1.62 -5.81 -16.94
N SER A 129 1.11 -6.87 -16.32
CA SER A 129 0.86 -8.17 -16.95
C SER A 129 -0.49 -8.73 -16.50
N PRO A 130 -1.60 -8.10 -16.90
CA PRO A 130 -2.94 -8.54 -16.50
C PRO A 130 -3.26 -9.98 -16.94
N GLU A 131 -2.61 -10.47 -18.00
CA GLU A 131 -2.73 -11.85 -18.49
C GLU A 131 -2.31 -12.90 -17.45
N LEU A 132 -1.36 -12.59 -16.56
CA LEU A 132 -0.98 -13.47 -15.45
C LEU A 132 -2.10 -13.66 -14.43
N TYR A 133 -3.07 -12.74 -14.43
CA TYR A 133 -4.23 -12.71 -13.56
C TYR A 133 -5.52 -13.05 -14.30
N LEU A 134 -5.41 -13.62 -15.52
CA LEU A 134 -6.55 -13.94 -16.37
C LEU A 134 -7.46 -12.72 -16.63
N SER A 135 -6.86 -11.53 -16.72
CA SER A 135 -7.55 -10.26 -16.92
C SER A 135 -7.08 -9.60 -18.21
N GLU A 136 -7.94 -8.77 -18.79
CA GLU A 136 -7.62 -7.95 -19.95
C GLU A 136 -7.00 -6.61 -19.55
N LEU A 137 -6.26 -6.00 -20.47
CA LEU A 137 -5.68 -4.68 -20.25
C LEU A 137 -6.79 -3.63 -20.17
N ASN A 138 -6.93 -2.99 -19.01
CA ASN A 138 -7.86 -1.89 -18.79
C ASN A 138 -7.16 -0.53 -18.73
N LEU A 139 -7.94 0.55 -18.60
CA LEU A 139 -7.44 1.93 -18.54
C LEU A 139 -6.48 2.18 -17.37
N SER A 140 -6.67 1.53 -16.21
CA SER A 140 -5.69 1.59 -15.11
C SER A 140 -4.33 1.02 -15.54
N GLY A 141 -4.34 -0.14 -16.20
CA GLY A 141 -3.14 -0.78 -16.73
C GLY A 141 -2.46 0.08 -17.79
N VAL A 142 -3.22 0.71 -18.70
CA VAL A 142 -2.69 1.64 -19.71
C VAL A 142 -2.06 2.86 -19.06
N ILE A 143 -2.77 3.55 -18.17
CA ILE A 143 -2.23 4.73 -17.45
C ILE A 143 -0.94 4.36 -16.73
N TYR A 144 -0.95 3.25 -15.99
CA TYR A 144 0.24 2.78 -15.28
C TYR A 144 1.37 2.49 -16.27
N LYS A 145 1.11 1.73 -17.36
CA LYS A 145 2.09 1.43 -18.41
C LYS A 145 2.65 2.68 -19.10
N THR A 146 1.87 3.73 -19.29
CA THR A 146 2.34 4.98 -19.91
C THR A 146 3.30 5.76 -19.01
N LEU A 147 3.17 5.63 -17.68
CA LEU A 147 3.99 6.33 -16.68
C LEU A 147 5.40 5.75 -16.46
N VAL A 148 6.06 5.27 -17.53
CA VAL A 148 7.49 4.88 -17.47
C VAL A 148 8.39 6.09 -17.16
N LYS A 149 7.92 7.30 -17.49
CA LYS A 149 8.54 8.58 -17.17
C LYS A 149 7.53 9.53 -16.53
N LYS A 150 8.02 10.60 -15.92
CA LYS A 150 7.18 11.67 -15.38
C LYS A 150 6.41 12.36 -16.52
N LEU A 151 5.10 12.48 -16.38
CA LEU A 151 4.23 13.10 -17.39
C LEU A 151 3.25 14.08 -16.75
N GLU A 152 3.01 15.20 -17.42
CA GLU A 152 1.89 16.09 -17.10
C GLU A 152 0.56 15.43 -17.44
N TYR A 153 -0.51 15.85 -16.76
CA TYR A 153 -1.87 15.34 -16.98
C TYR A 153 -2.27 15.29 -18.46
N LYS A 154 -2.09 16.40 -19.19
CA LYS A 154 -2.49 16.50 -20.61
C LYS A 154 -1.75 15.49 -21.49
N ASN A 155 -0.45 15.32 -21.25
CA ASN A 155 0.38 14.39 -22.02
C ASN A 155 0.08 12.93 -21.68
N LEU A 156 -0.19 12.63 -20.40
CA LEU A 156 -0.59 11.31 -19.96
C LEU A 156 -1.93 10.90 -20.57
N LYS A 157 -2.92 11.81 -20.52
CA LYS A 157 -4.26 11.59 -21.08
C LYS A 157 -4.22 11.34 -22.58
N ARG A 158 -3.47 12.16 -23.31
CA ARG A 158 -3.27 11.98 -24.77
C ARG A 158 -2.69 10.60 -25.09
N GLN A 159 -1.59 10.22 -24.42
CA GLN A 159 -0.94 8.93 -24.66
C GLN A 159 -1.79 7.73 -24.24
N ALA A 160 -2.60 7.85 -23.18
CA ALA A 160 -3.51 6.79 -22.78
C ALA A 160 -4.64 6.60 -23.81
N ARG A 161 -5.14 7.71 -24.39
CA ARG A 161 -6.18 7.69 -25.44
C ARG A 161 -5.69 6.99 -26.71
N GLU A 162 -4.48 7.32 -27.16
CA GLU A 162 -3.82 6.71 -28.33
C GLU A 162 -3.72 5.17 -28.21
N VAL A 163 -3.65 4.63 -26.98
CA VAL A 163 -3.55 3.17 -26.74
C VAL A 163 -4.92 2.49 -26.67
N ILE A 164 -5.96 3.21 -26.25
CA ILE A 164 -7.32 2.67 -26.02
C ILE A 164 -8.28 2.95 -27.18
N GLU A 165 -7.79 3.57 -28.26
CA GLU A 165 -8.51 4.14 -29.42
C GLU A 165 -9.49 3.21 -30.17
N THR A 166 -9.80 2.03 -29.66
CA THR A 166 -10.67 1.02 -30.28
C THR A 166 -12.10 0.89 -29.72
N HIS A 167 -12.54 1.56 -28.64
CA HIS A 167 -13.84 1.22 -28.02
C HIS A 167 -14.76 2.34 -27.47
N MET A 168 -14.44 3.64 -27.57
CA MET A 168 -15.30 4.70 -26.99
C MET A 168 -15.62 5.81 -28.00
N ASN A 169 -16.90 5.95 -28.34
CA ASN A 169 -17.40 6.84 -29.40
C ASN A 169 -17.65 8.29 -28.94
N ALA A 170 -17.47 8.61 -27.65
CA ALA A 170 -17.67 9.95 -27.10
C ALA A 170 -16.44 10.43 -26.31
N GLU A 171 -15.96 11.63 -26.64
CA GLU A 171 -14.78 12.27 -26.01
C GLU A 171 -14.99 12.53 -24.51
N ASP A 172 -16.22 12.93 -24.12
CA ASP A 172 -16.56 13.20 -22.72
C ASP A 172 -16.58 11.92 -21.84
N GLU A 173 -16.96 10.77 -22.42
CA GLU A 173 -17.02 9.49 -21.70
C GLU A 173 -15.62 8.97 -21.37
N PHE A 174 -14.67 9.13 -22.30
CA PHE A 174 -13.26 8.80 -22.05
C PHE A 174 -12.66 9.69 -20.97
N ASP A 175 -12.99 10.98 -21.00
CA ASP A 175 -12.45 11.96 -20.07
C ASP A 175 -12.82 11.66 -18.62
N GLU A 176 -14.09 11.31 -18.38
CA GLU A 176 -14.59 10.92 -17.06
C GLU A 176 -13.97 9.60 -16.57
N GLU A 177 -13.92 8.57 -17.43
CA GLU A 177 -13.32 7.28 -17.07
C GLU A 177 -11.81 7.42 -16.83
N PHE A 178 -11.10 8.19 -17.64
CA PHE A 178 -9.67 8.49 -17.42
C PHE A 178 -9.43 9.10 -16.05
N ASP A 179 -10.22 10.12 -15.69
CA ASP A 179 -10.10 10.79 -14.40
C ASP A 179 -10.38 9.84 -13.24
N LYS A 180 -11.41 9.00 -13.35
CA LYS A 180 -11.76 7.99 -12.35
C LYS A 180 -10.64 6.96 -12.16
N HIS A 181 -10.10 6.42 -13.25
CA HIS A 181 -9.00 5.47 -13.20
C HIS A 181 -7.71 6.10 -12.66
N LEU A 182 -7.35 7.32 -13.08
CA LEU A 182 -6.19 8.04 -12.55
C LEU A 182 -6.35 8.35 -11.06
N LYS A 183 -7.53 8.82 -10.62
CA LYS A 183 -7.83 9.06 -9.21
C LYS A 183 -7.70 7.78 -8.39
N SER A 184 -8.18 6.65 -8.90
CA SER A 184 -8.03 5.33 -8.25
C SER A 184 -6.56 4.94 -8.08
N LEU A 185 -5.75 5.06 -9.14
CA LEU A 185 -4.30 4.76 -9.08
C LEU A 185 -3.54 5.69 -8.12
N VAL A 186 -3.93 6.95 -8.03
CA VAL A 186 -3.37 7.92 -7.07
C VAL A 186 -3.84 7.62 -5.66
N PHE A 187 -5.09 7.19 -5.49
CA PHE A 187 -5.65 6.82 -4.19
C PHE A 187 -5.00 5.57 -3.62
N THR A 188 -4.79 4.54 -4.44
CA THR A 188 -4.09 3.31 -4.04
C THR A 188 -2.59 3.52 -3.82
N GLY A 189 -2.03 4.64 -4.29
CA GLY A 189 -0.64 5.03 -4.06
C GLY A 189 0.37 4.43 -5.04
N VAL A 190 -0.08 3.68 -6.05
CA VAL A 190 0.79 3.12 -7.11
C VAL A 190 1.17 4.15 -8.17
N VAL A 191 0.42 5.24 -8.27
CA VAL A 191 0.78 6.44 -9.02
C VAL A 191 0.90 7.63 -8.06
N LYS A 192 1.94 8.44 -8.23
CA LYS A 192 2.14 9.66 -7.45
C LYS A 192 2.15 10.90 -8.31
N MET A 193 1.80 12.03 -7.70
CA MET A 193 1.85 13.35 -8.31
C MET A 193 2.82 14.24 -7.52
N LYS A 194 3.74 14.90 -8.22
CA LYS A 194 4.63 15.92 -7.65
C LYS A 194 4.86 17.01 -8.68
N ASP A 195 4.72 18.27 -8.29
CA ASP A 195 4.96 19.44 -9.15
C ASP A 195 4.16 19.38 -10.48
N GLY A 196 2.91 18.90 -10.42
CA GLY A 196 2.03 18.73 -11.60
C GLY A 196 2.35 17.52 -12.49
N LEU A 197 3.37 16.73 -12.14
CA LEU A 197 3.80 15.55 -12.88
C LEU A 197 3.38 14.25 -12.18
N PHE A 198 2.86 13.31 -12.96
CA PHE A 198 2.48 11.96 -12.56
C PHE A 198 3.61 10.97 -12.84
N TYR A 199 3.79 9.97 -11.99
CA TYR A 199 4.78 8.90 -12.17
C TYR A 199 4.39 7.63 -11.41
N ARG A 200 4.88 6.47 -11.86
CA ARG A 200 4.76 5.20 -11.11
C ARG A 200 5.52 5.28 -9.80
N TRP A 201 4.96 4.64 -8.80
CA TRP A 201 5.66 4.35 -7.57
C TRP A 201 6.39 3.00 -7.69
N ASN A 202 7.72 3.03 -7.55
CA ASN A 202 8.60 1.85 -7.42
C ASN A 202 9.09 1.72 -5.97
#